data_AF-A0A439N9X5-F1
#
_entry.id   AF-A0A439N9X5-F1
#
_cell.length_a   1.000
_cell.length_b   1.000
_cell.length_c   1.000
_cell.angle_alpha   90.00
_cell.angle_beta   90.00
_cell.angle_gamma   90.00
#
_symmetry.space_group_name_H-M   'P 1'
#
loop_
_entity.id
_entity.type
_entity.pdbx_description
1 polymer ?
#
loop_
_entity_poly.entity_id
_entity_poly.type
_entity_poly.pdbx_seq_one_letter_code
_entity_poly.pdbx_strand_id
1 'polypeptide(L)'
;MLHIRFTLMKQRMCEMYNKLAKVRNLRAEQQDWLCFYCRFTMWERDVDAFSKRYGIGKRLANRFQCTAEHLTPVQNGGSNNLENIVAACKFCNQTRHKMRKGPRRRSTGSMSESG
;
A
#
# COMPACT_ATOMS: atom_id res chain seq x y z
N MET A 1 4.08 -29.59 -24.48
CA MET A 1 3.66 -28.17 -24.61
C MET A 1 3.14 -27.53 -23.31
N LEU A 2 2.43 -28.23 -22.41
CA LEU A 2 1.95 -27.67 -21.13
C LEU A 2 3.08 -27.25 -20.16
N HIS A 3 4.18 -28.01 -20.11
CA HIS A 3 5.32 -27.73 -19.23
C HIS A 3 6.02 -26.40 -19.58
N ILE A 4 6.16 -26.08 -20.88
CA ILE A 4 6.75 -24.82 -21.35
C ILE A 4 5.87 -23.62 -20.96
N ARG A 5 4.54 -23.73 -21.11
CA ARG A 5 3.59 -22.68 -20.67
C ARG A 5 3.65 -22.47 -19.15
N PHE A 6 3.77 -23.53 -18.36
CA PHE A 6 3.87 -23.43 -16.91
C PHE A 6 5.17 -22.76 -16.45
N THR A 7 6.30 -23.08 -17.08
CA THR A 7 7.60 -22.45 -16.79
C THR A 7 7.61 -20.97 -17.17
N LEU A 8 7.07 -20.61 -18.34
CA LEU A 8 6.94 -19.20 -18.75
C LEU A 8 6.00 -18.40 -17.85
N MET A 9 4.90 -19.02 -17.37
CA MET A 9 4.02 -18.39 -16.38
C MET A 9 4.72 -18.17 -15.03
N LYS A 10 5.49 -19.15 -14.54
CA LYS A 10 6.30 -19.01 -13.32
C LYS A 10 7.34 -17.91 -13.44
N GLN A 11 8.06 -17.85 -14.56
CA GLN A 11 9.08 -16.84 -14.81
C GLN A 11 8.48 -15.43 -14.85
N ARG A 12 7.39 -15.23 -15.60
CA ARG A 12 6.64 -13.96 -15.63
C ARG A 12 6.10 -13.56 -14.26
N MET A 13 5.59 -14.52 -13.49
CA MET A 13 5.13 -14.26 -12.12
C MET A 13 6.26 -13.79 -11.21
N CYS A 14 7.44 -14.40 -11.32
CA CYS A 14 8.62 -14.01 -10.55
C CYS A 14 9.11 -12.60 -10.93
N GLU A 15 9.18 -12.29 -12.22
CA GLU A 15 9.54 -10.96 -12.73
C GLU A 15 8.56 -9.87 -12.27
N MET A 16 7.25 -10.14 -12.36
CA MET A 16 6.20 -9.24 -11.90
C MET A 16 6.26 -9.04 -10.38
N TYR A 17 6.43 -10.11 -9.61
CA TYR A 17 6.54 -10.07 -8.16
C TYR A 17 7.76 -9.25 -7.70
N ASN A 18 8.91 -9.45 -8.36
CA ASN A 18 10.13 -8.69 -8.10
C ASN A 18 9.96 -7.20 -8.43
N LYS A 19 9.21 -6.87 -9.49
CA LYS A 19 8.90 -5.47 -9.83
C LYS A 19 8.01 -4.82 -8.78
N LEU A 20 6.98 -5.52 -8.29
CA LEU A 20 6.09 -5.01 -7.25
C LEU A 20 6.79 -4.85 -5.91
N ALA A 21 7.67 -5.78 -5.54
CA ALA A 21 8.50 -5.68 -4.34
C ALA A 21 9.45 -4.46 -4.40
N LYS A 22 10.09 -4.22 -5.55
CA LYS A 22 10.92 -3.03 -5.77
C LYS A 22 10.15 -1.73 -5.61
N VAL A 23 8.98 -1.63 -6.25
CA VAL A 23 8.13 -0.43 -6.15
C VAL A 23 7.64 -0.22 -4.71
N ARG A 24 7.25 -1.29 -4.02
CA ARG A 24 6.82 -1.22 -2.62
C ARG A 24 7.92 -0.65 -1.73
N ASN A 25 9.16 -1.11 -1.87
CA ASN A 25 10.29 -0.65 -1.05
C ASN A 25 10.66 0.80 -1.36
N LEU A 26 10.76 1.15 -2.66
CA LEU A 26 11.03 2.53 -3.07
C LEU A 26 9.98 3.50 -2.50
N ARG A 27 8.69 3.14 -2.57
CA ARG A 27 7.62 3.97 -2.00
C ARG A 27 7.61 3.99 -0.48
N ALA A 28 7.95 2.88 0.17
CA ALA A 28 8.08 2.85 1.62
C ALA A 28 9.20 3.79 2.08
N GLU A 29 10.37 3.75 1.44
CA GLU A 29 11.48 4.66 1.73
C GLU A 29 11.09 6.13 1.52
N GLN A 30 10.47 6.47 0.38
CA GLN A 30 9.99 7.84 0.11
C GLN A 30 8.91 8.33 1.08
N GLN A 31 8.24 7.42 1.80
CA GLN A 31 7.20 7.72 2.77
C GLN A 31 7.67 7.56 4.22
N ASP A 32 8.99 7.41 4.45
CA ASP A 32 9.61 7.16 5.76
C ASP A 32 9.05 5.92 6.48
N TRP A 33 8.71 4.89 5.71
CA TRP A 33 8.06 3.66 6.17
C TRP A 33 6.71 3.87 6.87
N LEU A 34 6.10 5.03 6.66
CA LEU A 34 4.79 5.37 7.21
C LEU A 34 3.69 5.11 6.17
N CYS A 35 2.60 4.49 6.60
CA CYS A 35 1.45 4.21 5.74
C CYS A 35 0.92 5.48 5.09
N PHE A 36 0.63 5.44 3.79
CA PHE A 36 0.08 6.58 3.06
C PHE A 36 -1.21 7.13 3.68
N TYR A 37 -2.10 6.25 4.18
CA TYR A 37 -3.40 6.66 4.73
C TYR A 37 -3.36 7.02 6.21
N CYS A 38 -2.91 6.11 7.07
CA CYS A 38 -2.98 6.30 8.52
C CYS A 38 -1.70 6.86 9.14
N ARG A 39 -0.64 7.05 8.36
CA ARG A 39 0.68 7.54 8.80
C ARG A 39 1.39 6.71 9.86
N PHE A 40 0.88 5.54 10.26
CA PHE A 40 1.57 4.64 11.18
C PHE A 40 2.73 3.91 10.50
N THR A 41 3.77 3.62 11.27
CA THR A 41 4.93 2.83 10.84
C THR A 41 4.51 1.45 10.36
N MET A 42 5.11 1.01 9.27
CA MET A 42 4.90 -0.29 8.65
C MET A 42 6.14 -1.19 8.82
N TRP A 43 5.97 -2.48 8.56
CA TRP A 43 7.06 -3.46 8.52
C TRP A 43 7.00 -4.32 7.26
N GLU A 44 8.13 -4.89 6.86
CA GLU A 44 8.22 -5.76 5.67
C GLU A 44 8.56 -7.21 6.02
N ARG A 45 9.67 -7.43 6.75
CA ARG A 45 10.29 -8.76 6.89
C ARG A 45 9.96 -9.49 8.18
N ASP A 46 9.82 -8.74 9.28
CA ASP A 46 9.74 -9.33 10.62
C ASP A 46 8.63 -8.69 11.45
N VAL A 47 7.53 -9.44 11.59
CA VAL A 47 6.39 -9.04 12.44
C VAL A 47 6.71 -9.15 13.93
N ASP A 48 7.62 -10.03 14.32
CA ASP A 48 7.97 -10.29 15.72
C ASP A 48 8.85 -9.17 16.26
N ALA A 49 9.84 -8.73 15.48
CA ALA A 49 10.62 -7.54 15.80
C ALA A 49 9.74 -6.29 15.91
N PHE A 50 8.77 -6.12 15.00
CA PHE A 50 7.83 -4.99 15.06
C PHE A 50 6.92 -5.07 16.29
N SER A 51 6.34 -6.25 16.55
CA SER A 51 5.50 -6.53 17.71
C SER A 51 6.24 -6.22 19.02
N LYS A 52 7.50 -6.68 19.14
CA LYS A 52 8.35 -6.43 20.30
C LYS A 52 8.71 -4.95 20.45
N ARG A 53 9.10 -4.28 19.35
CA ARG A 53 9.52 -2.86 19.37
C ARG A 53 8.41 -1.93 19.85
N TYR A 54 7.16 -2.21 19.45
CA TYR A 54 6.01 -1.36 19.77
C TYR A 54 5.12 -1.91 20.90
N GLY A 55 5.47 -3.05 21.49
CA GLY A 55 4.70 -3.66 22.57
C GLY A 55 3.27 -4.07 22.18
N ILE A 56 3.02 -4.37 20.90
CA ILE A 56 1.68 -4.73 20.40
C ILE A 56 1.60 -6.22 20.05
N GLY A 57 0.44 -6.83 20.23
CA GLY A 57 0.24 -8.24 19.89
C GLY A 57 0.41 -8.54 18.39
N LYS A 58 0.94 -9.71 18.03
CA LYS A 58 1.22 -10.13 16.65
C LYS A 58 0.02 -9.96 15.70
N ARG A 59 -1.21 -10.22 16.17
CA ARG A 59 -2.43 -10.05 15.37
C ARG A 59 -2.66 -8.59 14.96
N LEU A 60 -2.37 -7.64 15.85
CA LEU A 60 -2.43 -6.22 15.55
C LEU A 60 -1.24 -5.80 14.68
N ALA A 61 -0.02 -6.25 15.02
CA ALA A 61 1.18 -6.00 14.23
C ALA A 61 0.98 -6.41 12.75
N ASN A 62 0.33 -7.55 12.49
CA ASN A 62 0.03 -8.04 11.14
C ASN A 62 -0.75 -7.05 10.26
N ARG A 63 -1.50 -6.12 10.86
CA ARG A 63 -2.23 -5.06 10.14
C ARG A 63 -1.30 -4.01 9.53
N PHE A 64 -0.11 -3.85 10.10
CA PHE A 64 0.90 -2.87 9.72
C PHE A 64 1.91 -3.41 8.69
N GLN A 65 1.69 -4.59 8.13
CA GLN A 65 2.53 -5.09 7.04
C GLN A 65 2.47 -4.12 5.85
N CYS A 66 3.62 -3.75 5.32
CA CYS A 66 3.76 -2.88 4.17
C CYS A 66 3.26 -3.60 2.92
N THR A 67 2.43 -2.92 2.13
CA THR A 67 1.92 -3.39 0.83
C THR A 67 2.04 -2.25 -0.19
N ALA A 68 2.11 -2.59 -1.48
CA ALA A 68 1.93 -1.61 -2.54
C ALA A 68 0.44 -1.49 -2.88
N GLU A 69 -0.08 -0.27 -2.94
CA GLU A 69 -1.47 0.02 -3.30
C GLU A 69 -1.53 0.96 -4.50
N HIS A 70 -2.43 0.66 -5.44
CA HIS A 70 -2.72 1.54 -6.56
C HIS A 70 -3.75 2.59 -6.13
N LEU A 71 -3.46 3.88 -6.31
CA LEU A 71 -4.38 4.97 -5.99
C LEU A 71 -5.61 4.92 -6.91
N THR A 72 -5.36 4.77 -8.21
CA THR A 72 -6.38 4.54 -9.24
C THR A 72 -6.27 3.11 -9.74
N PRO A 73 -7.33 2.29 -9.59
CA PRO A 73 -7.34 0.94 -10.14
C PRO A 73 -7.13 0.93 -11.65
N VAL A 74 -6.39 -0.05 -12.17
CA VAL A 74 -6.12 -0.21 -13.61
C VAL A 74 -7.42 -0.31 -14.43
N GLN A 75 -8.43 -1.00 -13.89
CA GLN A 75 -9.77 -1.11 -14.49
C GLN A 75 -10.50 0.24 -14.68
N ASN A 76 -10.07 1.29 -13.98
CA ASN A 76 -10.63 2.65 -14.08
C ASN A 76 -9.66 3.60 -14.81
N GLY A 77 -8.74 3.07 -15.62
CA GLY A 77 -7.74 3.87 -16.36
C GLY A 77 -6.47 4.19 -15.57
N GLY A 78 -6.24 3.55 -14.42
CA GLY A 78 -5.01 3.71 -13.65
C GLY A 78 -3.80 3.09 -14.36
N SER A 79 -2.68 3.80 -14.38
CA SER A 79 -1.42 3.25 -14.91
C SER A 79 -0.66 2.46 -13.83
N ASN A 80 0.21 1.54 -14.24
CA ASN A 80 1.19 0.89 -13.35
C ASN A 80 2.42 1.78 -13.11
N ASN A 81 2.29 3.08 -13.38
CA ASN A 81 3.36 4.03 -13.16
C ASN A 81 3.60 4.16 -11.67
N LEU A 82 4.86 4.37 -11.31
CA LEU A 82 5.29 4.61 -9.94
C LEU A 82 4.39 5.64 -9.24
N GLU A 83 4.06 6.74 -9.93
CA GLU A 83 3.18 7.83 -9.46
C GLU A 83 1.81 7.38 -8.96
N ASN A 84 1.24 6.32 -9.54
CA ASN A 84 -0.06 5.79 -9.16
C ASN A 84 0.03 4.72 -8.05
N ILE A 85 1.23 4.42 -7.55
CA ILE A 85 1.47 3.41 -6.52
C ILE A 85 2.02 4.06 -5.25
N VAL A 86 1.45 3.70 -4.11
CA VAL A 86 1.87 4.15 -2.78
C VAL A 86 2.14 2.95 -1.87
N ALA A 87 2.93 3.15 -0.81
CA ALA A 87 3.07 2.16 0.25
C ALA A 87 1.95 2.35 1.29
N ALA A 88 1.18 1.31 1.55
CA ALA A 88 0.09 1.33 2.52
C ALA A 88 0.12 0.08 3.40
N CYS A 89 -0.35 0.21 4.65
CA CYS A 89 -0.47 -0.93 5.52
C CYS A 89 -1.58 -1.87 5.02
N LYS A 90 -1.41 -3.17 5.26
CA LYS A 90 -2.35 -4.21 4.87
C LYS A 90 -3.79 -3.89 5.28
N PHE A 91 -3.99 -3.36 6.48
CA PHE A 91 -5.33 -3.00 6.96
C PHE A 91 -5.98 -1.88 6.14
N CYS A 92 -5.29 -0.74 5.95
CA CYS A 92 -5.84 0.37 5.17
C CYS A 92 -6.07 -0.04 3.72
N ASN A 93 -5.14 -0.78 3.13
CA ASN A 93 -5.26 -1.28 1.77
C ASN A 93 -6.53 -2.15 1.60
N GLN A 94 -6.76 -3.10 2.51
CA GLN A 94 -7.93 -3.99 2.45
C GLN A 94 -9.28 -3.31 2.76
N THR A 95 -9.27 -2.21 3.53
CA THR A 95 -10.50 -1.59 4.06
C THR A 95 -10.89 -0.31 3.34
N ARG A 96 -9.96 0.41 2.69
CA ARG A 96 -10.27 1.68 2.01
C ARG A 96 -11.34 1.55 0.93
N HIS A 97 -11.34 0.42 0.19
CA HIS A 97 -12.33 0.15 -0.85
C HIS A 97 -13.72 -0.11 -0.24
N LYS A 98 -13.77 -0.63 0.99
CA LYS A 98 -15.01 -0.85 1.76
C LYS A 98 -15.53 0.43 2.41
N MET A 99 -14.65 1.38 2.72
CA MET A 99 -15.01 2.67 3.31
C MET A 99 -15.53 3.69 2.28
N ARG A 100 -15.52 3.38 0.98
CA ARG A 100 -15.98 4.28 -0.09
C ARG A 100 -17.51 4.24 -0.27
N LYS A 101 -18.25 4.56 0.79
CA LYS A 101 -19.65 5.03 0.79
C LYS A 101 -19.85 6.00 1.98
N GLY A 102 -19.17 7.13 1.97
CA GLY A 102 -19.43 8.24 2.88
C GLY A 102 -19.48 9.54 2.07
N PRO A 103 -20.43 10.45 2.33
CA PRO A 103 -20.57 11.68 1.55
C PRO A 103 -19.26 12.48 1.63
N ARG A 104 -18.78 12.95 0.47
CA ARG A 104 -17.62 13.86 0.41
C ARG A 104 -17.90 15.03 1.35
N ARG A 105 -17.10 15.18 2.41
CA ARG A 105 -17.10 16.44 3.15
C ARG A 105 -16.62 17.51 2.18
N ARG A 106 -17.52 18.44 1.84
CA ARG A 106 -17.17 19.70 1.16
C ARG A 106 -16.09 20.36 2.01
N SER A 107 -14.95 20.64 1.38
CA SER A 107 -13.97 21.58 1.92
C SER A 107 -14.68 22.92 2.09
N THR A 108 -14.99 23.29 3.33
CA THR A 108 -15.33 24.65 3.69
C THR A 108 -14.10 25.50 3.42
N GLY A 109 -14.18 26.34 2.38
CA GLY A 109 -13.20 27.40 2.16
C GLY A 109 -13.14 28.29 3.39
N SER A 110 -11.93 28.46 3.90
CA SER A 110 -11.59 29.38 4.98
C SER A 110 -11.95 30.81 4.60
N MET A 111 -12.70 31.47 5.47
CA MET A 111 -12.87 32.91 5.54
C MET A 111 -11.49 33.58 5.61
N SER A 112 -11.28 34.59 4.78
CA SER A 112 -10.24 35.60 4.96
C SER A 112 -10.92 36.91 5.35
N GLU A 113 -10.96 37.19 6.66
CA GLU A 113 -11.03 38.57 7.16
C GLU A 113 -9.63 39.19 6.99
N SER A 114 -9.56 40.40 6.42
CA SER A 114 -8.60 41.48 6.72
C SER A 114 -8.70 42.56 5.64
N GLY A 115 -9.06 43.78 6.02
CA GLY A 115 -8.92 45.00 5.21
C GLY A 115 -10.19 45.82 5.14
#